data_AF-A0A2E1Q849-F1
#
_entry.id   AF-A0A2E1Q849-F1
#
_cell.length_a   1.000
_cell.length_b   1.000
_cell.length_c   1.000
_cell.angle_alpha   90.00
_cell.angle_beta   90.00
_cell.angle_gamma   90.00
#
_symmetry.space_group_name_H-M   'P 1'
#
loop_
_entity.id
_entity.type
_entity.pdbx_description
1 polymer ?
#
loop_
_entity_poly.entity_id
_entity_poly.type
_entity_poly.pdbx_seq_one_letter_code
_entity_poly.pdbx_strand_id
1 'polypeptide(L)'
;MNAQLVKNQLSECFYKSLFVNSEISVHPVNIVNSVKSIIGIDLDINHSSLIDYCINYTNSFEYVDSFGVLDNLTAPPAVSFASLEESLINKDIKESLNNVAALLKVSDGKHIIEFLLEFSIKYKSPAFQLVWCIYKMNLFVDHKNLNESIIFCVKYITKDDISPFSNLGIKTKFKFNKYEFSNKSFRDILIYYSIYNEQLIRYSKIKEYIDINVSFVDFSGSNKSTKTKDEQLKYGRKWISLYIKDLDESKLNPDLIFVLDLFRSALKVSDGKYDKVIWTMLNNYLK
;
A
#
# COMPACT_ATOMS: atom_id res chain seq x y z
N MET A 1 -10.98 22.45 -5.43
CA MET A 1 -9.64 22.68 -6.06
C MET A 1 -9.68 22.23 -7.53
N ASN A 2 -8.73 22.63 -8.39
CA ASN A 2 -8.68 22.12 -9.76
C ASN A 2 -8.19 20.66 -9.77
N ALA A 3 -9.09 19.72 -10.08
CA ALA A 3 -8.81 18.28 -10.03
C ALA A 3 -7.65 17.85 -10.94
N GLN A 4 -7.53 18.45 -12.13
CA GLN A 4 -6.47 18.12 -13.08
C GLN A 4 -5.12 18.60 -12.59
N LEU A 5 -5.05 19.81 -12.00
CA LEU A 5 -3.83 20.35 -11.42
C LEU A 5 -3.35 19.45 -10.27
N VAL A 6 -4.24 19.07 -9.37
CA VAL A 6 -3.95 18.14 -8.26
C VAL A 6 -3.46 16.80 -8.79
N LYS A 7 -4.11 16.24 -9.82
CA LYS A 7 -3.67 14.99 -10.45
C LYS A 7 -2.26 15.11 -11.02
N ASN A 8 -1.95 16.21 -11.70
CA ASN A 8 -0.63 16.44 -12.28
C ASN A 8 0.46 16.54 -11.19
N GLN A 9 0.24 17.35 -10.15
CA GLN A 9 1.19 17.51 -9.04
C GLN A 9 1.48 16.17 -8.35
N LEU A 10 0.43 15.41 -7.99
CA LEU A 10 0.60 14.11 -7.34
C LEU A 10 1.22 13.05 -8.25
N SER A 11 0.96 13.12 -9.55
CA SER A 11 1.61 12.22 -10.53
C SER A 11 3.11 12.50 -10.66
N GLU A 12 3.51 13.77 -10.60
CA GLU A 12 4.92 14.16 -10.60
C GLU A 12 5.63 13.70 -9.31
N CYS A 13 5.02 13.97 -8.14
CA CYS A 13 5.53 13.47 -6.86
C CYS A 13 5.66 11.93 -6.86
N PHE A 14 4.67 11.23 -7.43
CA PHE A 14 4.69 9.78 -7.53
C PHE A 14 5.88 9.29 -8.36
N TYR A 15 6.05 9.85 -9.57
CA TYR A 15 7.15 9.47 -10.45
C TYR A 15 8.51 9.70 -9.77
N LYS A 16 8.71 10.89 -9.20
CA LYS A 16 9.89 11.24 -8.40
C LYS A 16 10.16 10.23 -7.28
N SER A 17 9.11 9.82 -6.58
CA SER A 17 9.21 8.88 -5.46
C SER A 17 9.69 7.48 -5.87
N LEU A 18 9.55 7.06 -7.14
CA LEU A 18 10.06 5.77 -7.62
C LEU A 18 11.59 5.69 -7.66
N PHE A 19 12.26 6.84 -7.56
CA PHE A 19 13.70 6.99 -7.71
C PHE A 19 14.40 7.39 -6.40
N VAL A 20 13.81 7.05 -5.27
CA VAL A 20 14.33 7.38 -3.94
C VAL A 20 14.69 6.08 -3.20
N ASN A 21 15.82 6.10 -2.49
CA ASN A 21 16.12 5.10 -1.47
C ASN A 21 15.62 5.62 -0.11
N SER A 22 14.69 4.92 0.50
CA SER A 22 14.16 5.27 1.82
C SER A 22 13.60 4.02 2.49
N GLU A 23 13.49 4.03 3.81
CA GLU A 23 12.89 2.93 4.56
C GLU A 23 11.41 2.77 4.20
N ILE A 24 10.90 1.53 4.19
CA ILE A 24 9.52 1.21 3.80
C ILE A 24 8.48 2.06 4.55
N SER A 25 8.69 2.29 5.84
CA SER A 25 7.75 3.00 6.71
C SER A 25 7.60 4.50 6.39
N VAL A 26 8.64 5.12 5.84
CA VAL A 26 8.72 6.56 5.54
C VAL A 26 8.93 6.84 4.05
N HIS A 27 8.74 5.83 3.22
CA HIS A 27 8.95 5.98 1.79
C HIS A 27 7.95 6.99 1.17
N PRO A 28 8.39 7.94 0.32
CA PRO A 28 7.52 8.98 -0.23
C PRO A 28 6.36 8.43 -1.07
N VAL A 29 6.48 7.25 -1.70
CA VAL A 29 5.36 6.55 -2.37
C VAL A 29 4.16 6.36 -1.44
N ASN A 30 4.37 6.02 -0.16
CA ASN A 30 3.26 5.87 0.80
C ASN A 30 2.53 7.18 1.01
N ILE A 31 3.28 8.28 1.12
CA ILE A 31 2.73 9.61 1.40
C ILE A 31 1.98 10.14 0.20
N VAL A 32 2.56 10.04 -1.00
CA VAL A 32 1.86 10.44 -2.24
C VAL A 32 0.57 9.65 -2.43
N ASN A 33 0.59 8.33 -2.21
CA ASN A 33 -0.63 7.52 -2.26
C ASN A 33 -1.68 7.95 -1.21
N SER A 34 -1.23 8.24 0.01
CA SER A 34 -2.11 8.58 1.12
C SER A 34 -2.76 9.94 0.90
N VAL A 35 -1.96 10.94 0.54
CA VAL A 35 -2.41 12.30 0.19
C VAL A 35 -3.41 12.25 -0.97
N LYS A 36 -3.09 11.55 -2.06
CA LYS A 36 -4.02 11.33 -3.17
C LYS A 36 -5.35 10.77 -2.69
N SER A 37 -5.32 9.76 -1.82
CA SER A 37 -6.52 9.07 -1.36
C SER A 37 -7.37 9.91 -0.42
N ILE A 38 -6.74 10.75 0.41
CA ILE A 38 -7.41 11.67 1.34
C ILE A 38 -8.05 12.85 0.61
N ILE A 39 -7.32 13.46 -0.33
CA ILE A 39 -7.85 14.54 -1.18
C ILE A 39 -8.99 14.03 -2.05
N GLY A 40 -8.85 12.82 -2.60
CA GLY A 40 -9.87 12.17 -3.41
C GLY A 40 -11.15 11.78 -2.66
N ILE A 41 -11.24 12.00 -1.34
CA ILE A 41 -12.50 11.82 -0.59
C ILE A 41 -13.52 12.88 -1.04
N ASP A 42 -13.08 14.13 -1.18
CA ASP A 42 -13.90 15.28 -1.52
C ASP A 42 -13.01 16.43 -2.03
N LEU A 43 -13.10 16.71 -3.33
CA LEU A 43 -12.28 17.73 -4.01
C LEU A 43 -12.72 19.17 -3.74
N ASP A 44 -13.88 19.36 -3.11
CA ASP A 44 -14.38 20.67 -2.70
C ASP A 44 -13.71 21.13 -1.39
N ILE A 45 -13.14 20.19 -0.63
CA ILE A 45 -12.32 20.52 0.53
C ILE A 45 -10.96 21.03 0.05
N ASN A 46 -10.58 22.23 0.49
CA ASN A 46 -9.27 22.79 0.20
C ASN A 46 -8.18 22.10 1.04
N HIS A 47 -7.26 21.42 0.34
CA HIS A 47 -6.13 20.67 0.89
C HIS A 47 -4.78 21.21 0.43
N SER A 48 -4.67 22.50 0.08
CA SER A 48 -3.40 23.10 -0.37
C SER A 48 -2.23 22.77 0.57
N SER A 49 -2.38 22.94 1.88
CA SER A 49 -1.32 22.61 2.85
C SER A 49 -0.90 21.14 2.83
N LEU A 50 -1.82 20.21 2.59
CA LEU A 50 -1.50 18.78 2.50
C LEU A 50 -0.77 18.45 1.18
N ILE A 51 -1.11 19.15 0.09
CA ILE A 51 -0.40 19.05 -1.19
C ILE A 51 1.02 19.60 -1.05
N ASP A 52 1.16 20.79 -0.45
CA ASP A 52 2.45 21.44 -0.23
C ASP A 52 3.34 20.59 0.67
N TYR A 53 2.78 20.02 1.74
CA TYR A 53 3.45 19.03 2.57
C TYR A 53 3.96 17.85 1.74
N CYS A 54 3.11 17.27 0.89
CA CYS A 54 3.48 16.14 0.05
C CYS A 54 4.64 16.48 -0.91
N ILE A 55 4.59 17.65 -1.54
CA ILE A 55 5.63 18.12 -2.46
C ILE A 55 6.95 18.31 -1.71
N ASN A 56 6.91 19.02 -0.59
CA ASN A 56 8.09 19.26 0.25
C ASN A 56 8.69 17.96 0.77
N TYR A 57 7.84 17.02 1.22
CA TYR A 57 8.26 15.72 1.69
C TYR A 57 8.92 14.88 0.59
N THR A 58 8.35 14.83 -0.62
CA THR A 58 8.99 14.14 -1.74
C THR A 58 10.32 14.79 -2.12
N ASN A 59 10.41 16.11 -2.13
CA ASN A 59 11.61 16.84 -2.50
C ASN A 59 12.73 16.81 -1.44
N SER A 60 12.44 16.41 -0.20
CA SER A 60 13.47 16.29 0.83
C SER A 60 14.37 15.04 0.68
N PHE A 61 14.06 14.16 -0.26
CA PHE A 61 14.85 12.96 -0.52
C PHE A 61 15.86 13.15 -1.65
N GLU A 62 16.99 12.47 -1.51
CA GLU A 62 17.97 12.36 -2.59
C GLU A 62 17.49 11.40 -3.69
N TYR A 63 17.61 11.86 -4.92
CA TYR A 63 17.24 11.09 -6.11
C TYR A 63 18.38 10.19 -6.54
N VAL A 64 18.04 8.95 -6.87
CA VAL A 64 18.95 7.95 -7.40
C VAL A 64 18.58 7.72 -8.85
N ASP A 65 19.51 7.99 -9.76
CA ASP A 65 19.30 7.73 -11.17
C ASP A 65 18.98 6.25 -11.41
N SER A 66 17.88 5.99 -12.11
CA SER A 66 17.55 4.63 -12.57
C SER A 66 16.94 4.58 -13.96
N PHE A 67 17.21 5.61 -14.78
CA PHE A 67 16.89 5.60 -16.20
C PHE A 67 17.63 4.44 -16.90
N GLY A 68 16.92 3.73 -17.78
CA GLY A 68 17.48 2.68 -18.63
C GLY A 68 17.84 1.36 -17.94
N VAL A 69 17.35 1.12 -16.70
CA VAL A 69 17.63 -0.15 -15.98
C VAL A 69 17.17 -1.39 -16.74
N LEU A 70 16.09 -1.29 -17.54
CA LEU A 70 15.62 -2.42 -18.35
C LEU A 70 16.30 -2.53 -19.73
N ASP A 71 16.94 -1.46 -20.21
CA ASP A 71 17.45 -1.37 -21.59
C ASP A 71 18.70 -2.25 -21.81
N ASN A 72 19.39 -2.60 -20.73
CA ASN A 72 20.61 -3.43 -20.75
C ASN A 72 20.38 -4.89 -20.30
N LEU A 73 19.13 -5.34 -20.23
CA LEU A 73 18.79 -6.67 -19.71
C LEU A 73 18.67 -7.71 -20.82
N THR A 74 19.27 -8.87 -20.57
CA THR A 74 19.16 -10.04 -21.44
C THR A 74 17.93 -10.84 -21.04
N ALA A 75 16.94 -10.91 -21.93
CA ALA A 75 15.75 -11.73 -21.71
C ALA A 75 16.12 -13.22 -21.78
N PRO A 76 15.82 -14.04 -20.75
CA PRO A 76 16.05 -15.48 -20.81
C PRO A 76 15.19 -16.15 -21.90
N PRO A 77 15.61 -17.33 -22.43
CA PRO A 77 14.93 -18.02 -23.52
C PRO A 77 13.51 -18.52 -23.18
N ALA A 78 13.28 -18.83 -21.90
CA ALA A 78 11.98 -19.19 -21.36
C ALA A 78 11.80 -18.45 -20.04
N VAL A 79 10.64 -17.83 -19.84
CA VAL A 79 10.33 -17.08 -18.62
C VAL A 79 8.99 -17.51 -18.06
N SER A 80 8.93 -17.64 -16.74
CA SER A 80 7.70 -17.90 -16.00
C SER A 80 7.69 -17.09 -14.70
N PHE A 81 6.52 -16.95 -14.09
CA PHE A 81 6.42 -16.39 -12.74
C PHE A 81 7.20 -17.22 -11.70
N ALA A 82 7.42 -18.52 -11.93
CA ALA A 82 8.25 -19.35 -11.06
C ALA A 82 9.73 -18.96 -11.13
N SER A 83 10.23 -18.62 -12.32
CA SER A 83 11.62 -18.14 -12.50
C SER A 83 11.84 -16.79 -11.80
N LEU A 84 10.86 -15.88 -11.90
CA LEU A 84 10.89 -14.62 -11.16
C LEU A 84 10.79 -14.85 -9.64
N GLU A 85 9.95 -15.78 -9.20
CA GLU A 85 9.85 -16.15 -7.78
C GLU A 85 11.19 -16.63 -7.22
N GLU A 86 11.86 -17.54 -7.94
CA GLU A 86 13.15 -18.09 -7.55
C GLU A 86 14.24 -17.01 -7.44
N SER A 87 14.34 -16.13 -8.44
CA SER A 87 15.34 -15.05 -8.40
C SER A 87 15.08 -14.05 -7.27
N LEU A 88 13.81 -13.78 -6.93
CA LEU A 88 13.44 -12.94 -5.78
C LEU A 88 13.80 -13.61 -4.45
N ILE A 89 13.58 -14.93 -4.31
CA ILE A 89 13.98 -15.69 -3.10
C ILE A 89 15.49 -15.63 -2.89
N ASN A 90 16.25 -15.77 -3.98
CA ASN A 90 17.71 -15.71 -3.96
C ASN A 90 18.27 -14.30 -3.78
N LYS A 91 17.40 -13.28 -3.66
CA LYS A 91 17.75 -11.86 -3.60
C LYS A 91 18.64 -11.41 -4.79
N ASP A 92 18.54 -12.08 -5.93
CA ASP A 92 19.28 -11.72 -7.14
C ASP A 92 18.50 -10.65 -7.91
N ILE A 93 18.86 -9.39 -7.66
CA ILE A 93 18.22 -8.24 -8.31
C ILE A 93 18.39 -8.26 -9.83
N LYS A 94 19.57 -8.66 -10.34
CA LYS A 94 19.85 -8.62 -11.77
C LYS A 94 18.99 -9.65 -12.48
N GLU A 95 18.95 -10.88 -11.95
CA GLU A 95 18.16 -11.94 -12.53
C GLU A 95 16.65 -11.71 -12.37
N SER A 96 16.23 -11.14 -11.25
CA SER A 96 14.83 -10.72 -11.07
C SER A 96 14.41 -9.67 -12.11
N LEU A 97 15.27 -8.72 -12.42
CA LEU A 97 15.00 -7.73 -13.46
C LEU A 97 15.02 -8.35 -14.86
N ASN A 98 15.93 -9.29 -15.16
CA ASN A 98 15.92 -10.04 -16.44
C ASN A 98 14.58 -10.79 -16.63
N ASN A 99 14.11 -11.47 -15.57
CA ASN A 99 12.83 -12.17 -15.58
C ASN A 99 11.65 -11.20 -15.76
N VAL A 100 11.66 -10.04 -15.10
CA VAL A 100 10.64 -8.99 -15.33
C VAL A 100 10.66 -8.49 -16.77
N ALA A 101 11.83 -8.19 -17.33
CA ALA A 101 11.97 -7.69 -18.70
C ALA A 101 11.43 -8.69 -19.73
N ALA A 102 11.61 -9.99 -19.49
CA ALA A 102 11.03 -11.02 -20.33
C ALA A 102 9.51 -11.18 -20.11
N LEU A 103 9.02 -11.15 -18.87
CA LEU A 103 7.58 -11.21 -18.58
C LEU A 103 6.81 -10.03 -19.19
N LEU A 104 7.37 -8.83 -19.17
CA LEU A 104 6.76 -7.64 -19.79
C LEU A 104 6.53 -7.77 -21.30
N LYS A 105 7.22 -8.70 -21.98
CA LYS A 105 6.99 -8.99 -23.41
C LYS A 105 5.78 -9.87 -23.66
N VAL A 106 5.33 -10.63 -22.66
CA VAL A 106 4.34 -11.70 -22.80
C VAL A 106 3.18 -11.60 -21.80
N SER A 107 3.20 -10.61 -20.91
CA SER A 107 2.19 -10.40 -19.86
C SER A 107 1.96 -8.92 -19.63
N ASP A 108 0.72 -8.57 -19.30
CA ASP A 108 0.39 -7.22 -18.85
C ASP A 108 1.08 -6.95 -17.50
N GLY A 109 1.79 -5.82 -17.39
CA GLY A 109 2.55 -5.44 -16.20
C GLY A 109 1.68 -5.32 -14.93
N LYS A 110 0.35 -5.14 -15.06
CA LYS A 110 -0.58 -5.26 -13.92
C LYS A 110 -0.50 -6.64 -13.27
N HIS A 111 -0.45 -7.70 -14.07
CA HIS A 111 -0.33 -9.07 -13.55
C HIS A 111 1.01 -9.30 -12.84
N ILE A 112 2.07 -8.60 -13.29
CA ILE A 112 3.39 -8.63 -12.64
C ILE A 112 3.32 -7.95 -11.28
N ILE A 113 2.71 -6.76 -11.17
CA ILE A 113 2.50 -6.09 -9.86
C ILE A 113 1.68 -6.97 -8.92
N GLU A 114 0.59 -7.58 -9.40
CA GLU A 114 -0.23 -8.46 -8.57
C GLU A 114 0.54 -9.72 -8.12
N PHE A 115 1.42 -10.25 -8.97
CA PHE A 115 2.33 -11.33 -8.59
C PHE A 115 3.33 -10.88 -7.51
N LEU A 116 3.93 -9.70 -7.66
CA LEU A 116 4.85 -9.16 -6.66
C LEU A 116 4.14 -8.92 -5.32
N LEU A 117 2.86 -8.51 -5.35
CA LEU A 117 2.04 -8.38 -4.14
C LEU A 117 1.79 -9.74 -3.50
N GLU A 118 1.41 -10.74 -4.28
CA GLU A 118 1.25 -12.12 -3.83
C GLU A 118 2.53 -12.66 -3.20
N PHE A 119 3.68 -12.48 -3.87
CA PHE A 119 5.00 -12.87 -3.39
C PHE A 119 5.29 -12.23 -2.03
N SER A 120 5.15 -10.90 -1.91
CA SER A 120 5.48 -10.21 -0.67
C SER A 120 4.62 -10.68 0.50
N ILE A 121 3.33 -10.97 0.27
CA ILE A 121 2.44 -11.51 1.31
C ILE A 121 2.81 -12.96 1.65
N LYS A 122 3.06 -13.79 0.63
CA LYS A 122 3.45 -15.21 0.77
C LYS A 122 4.70 -15.39 1.62
N TYR A 123 5.68 -14.51 1.45
CA TYR A 123 6.97 -14.58 2.15
C TYR A 123 7.14 -13.57 3.29
N LYS A 124 6.04 -12.94 3.75
CA LYS A 124 6.02 -11.92 4.81
C LYS A 124 7.02 -10.77 4.61
N SER A 125 7.33 -10.42 3.36
CA SER A 125 8.18 -9.26 3.05
C SER A 125 7.41 -7.98 3.39
N PRO A 126 7.94 -7.09 4.24
CA PRO A 126 7.32 -5.79 4.55
C PRO A 126 7.03 -4.92 3.31
N ALA A 127 7.74 -5.14 2.19
CA ALA A 127 7.53 -4.44 0.93
C ALA A 127 6.10 -4.60 0.38
N PHE A 128 5.29 -5.58 0.85
CA PHE A 128 3.89 -5.69 0.45
C PHE A 128 3.11 -4.36 0.63
N GLN A 129 3.47 -3.56 1.64
CA GLN A 129 2.92 -2.22 1.85
C GLN A 129 3.20 -1.29 0.66
N LEU A 130 4.46 -1.26 0.21
CA LEU A 130 4.86 -0.43 -0.93
C LEU A 130 4.26 -0.96 -2.22
N VAL A 131 4.29 -2.27 -2.45
CA VAL A 131 3.68 -2.89 -3.64
C VAL A 131 2.19 -2.56 -3.72
N TRP A 132 1.48 -2.58 -2.60
CA TRP A 132 0.08 -2.17 -2.54
C TRP A 132 -0.13 -0.68 -2.86
N CYS A 133 0.73 0.20 -2.36
CA CYS A 133 0.69 1.62 -2.73
C CYS A 133 0.97 1.84 -4.22
N ILE A 134 1.95 1.12 -4.77
CA ILE A 134 2.31 1.13 -6.19
C ILE A 134 1.13 0.67 -7.05
N TYR A 135 0.45 -0.40 -6.68
CA TYR A 135 -0.75 -0.87 -7.37
C TYR A 135 -1.81 0.23 -7.46
N LYS A 136 -2.16 0.85 -6.32
CA LYS A 136 -3.16 1.94 -6.27
C LYS A 136 -2.73 3.17 -7.06
N MET A 137 -1.45 3.52 -7.03
CA MET A 137 -0.93 4.67 -7.76
C MET A 137 -0.88 4.43 -9.26
N ASN A 138 -0.56 3.21 -9.71
CA ASN A 138 -0.60 2.87 -11.13
C ASN A 138 -2.01 2.99 -11.72
N LEU A 139 -3.04 2.60 -10.96
CA LEU A 139 -4.44 2.84 -11.36
C LEU A 139 -4.77 4.34 -11.45
N PHE A 140 -4.18 5.17 -10.58
CA PHE A 140 -4.43 6.61 -10.55
C PHE A 140 -3.75 7.37 -11.70
N VAL A 141 -2.54 6.96 -12.08
CA VAL A 141 -1.75 7.60 -13.15
C VAL A 141 -1.92 6.90 -14.51
N ASP A 142 -2.97 6.09 -14.65
CA ASP A 142 -3.31 5.39 -15.89
C ASP A 142 -2.13 4.56 -16.44
N HIS A 143 -1.39 3.89 -15.54
CA HIS A 143 -0.25 3.03 -15.82
C HIS A 143 0.94 3.69 -16.57
N LYS A 144 1.03 5.03 -16.59
CA LYS A 144 2.08 5.76 -17.33
C LYS A 144 3.52 5.35 -16.99
N ASN A 145 3.79 4.91 -15.76
CA ASN A 145 5.13 4.60 -15.24
C ASN A 145 5.21 3.15 -14.74
N LEU A 146 4.58 2.23 -15.47
CA LEU A 146 4.40 0.84 -15.04
C LEU A 146 5.73 0.09 -14.89
N ASN A 147 6.67 0.31 -15.81
CA ASN A 147 7.98 -0.35 -15.79
C ASN A 147 8.79 0.08 -14.58
N GLU A 148 8.88 1.39 -14.34
CA GLU A 148 9.56 2.00 -13.19
C GLU A 148 8.94 1.50 -11.88
N SER A 149 7.61 1.39 -11.85
CA SER A 149 6.87 0.86 -10.70
C SER A 149 7.21 -0.60 -10.39
N ILE A 150 7.34 -1.44 -11.43
CA ILE A 150 7.71 -2.85 -11.25
C ILE A 150 9.17 -2.96 -10.79
N ILE A 151 10.09 -2.22 -11.40
CA ILE A 151 11.50 -2.18 -10.99
C ILE A 151 11.62 -1.73 -9.53
N PHE A 152 10.85 -0.72 -9.14
CA PHE A 152 10.76 -0.23 -7.77
C PHE A 152 10.33 -1.35 -6.82
N CYS A 153 9.25 -2.06 -7.12
CA CYS A 153 8.80 -3.19 -6.29
C CYS A 153 9.87 -4.28 -6.16
N VAL A 154 10.52 -4.68 -7.26
CA VAL A 154 11.59 -5.69 -7.24
C VAL A 154 12.76 -5.25 -6.36
N LYS A 155 13.20 -4.00 -6.47
CA LYS A 155 14.28 -3.43 -5.65
C LYS A 155 13.99 -3.54 -4.15
N TYR A 156 12.77 -3.25 -3.72
CA TYR A 156 12.41 -3.35 -2.30
C TYR A 156 12.25 -4.80 -1.84
N ILE A 157 11.60 -5.64 -2.65
CA ILE A 157 11.43 -7.07 -2.33
C ILE A 157 12.78 -7.78 -2.18
N THR A 158 13.74 -7.50 -3.06
CA THR A 158 15.07 -8.14 -3.03
C THR A 158 15.95 -7.65 -1.88
N LYS A 159 15.71 -6.45 -1.35
CA LYS A 159 16.40 -5.93 -0.15
C LYS A 159 15.82 -6.49 1.14
N ASP A 160 14.52 -6.77 1.17
CA ASP A 160 13.81 -7.23 2.35
C ASP A 160 14.28 -8.60 2.85
N ASP A 161 14.12 -8.81 4.15
CA ASP A 161 14.16 -10.16 4.72
C ASP A 161 12.84 -10.86 4.50
N ILE A 162 12.93 -12.05 3.93
CA ILE A 162 11.79 -12.88 3.58
C ILE A 162 11.79 -14.14 4.44
N SER A 163 10.59 -14.59 4.83
CA SER A 163 10.42 -15.81 5.61
C SER A 163 9.29 -16.64 5.04
N PRO A 164 9.58 -17.83 4.45
CA PRO A 164 8.53 -18.72 4.00
C PRO A 164 7.75 -19.27 5.19
N PHE A 165 6.46 -19.55 4.99
CA PHE A 165 5.68 -20.27 5.99
C PHE A 165 6.12 -21.73 6.10
N SER A 166 6.54 -22.13 7.29
CA SER A 166 6.85 -23.52 7.61
C SER A 166 5.60 -24.38 7.82
N ASN A 167 4.44 -23.78 8.16
CA ASN A 167 3.20 -24.49 8.49
C ASN A 167 1.99 -23.96 7.71
N LEU A 168 1.83 -24.38 6.45
CA LEU A 168 0.66 -24.07 5.60
C LEU A 168 -0.67 -24.69 6.11
N GLY A 169 -0.62 -25.53 7.15
CA GLY A 169 -1.77 -26.27 7.69
C GLY A 169 -2.68 -25.49 8.64
N ILE A 170 -2.21 -24.38 9.24
CA ILE A 170 -3.03 -23.55 10.13
C ILE A 170 -3.54 -22.34 9.35
N LYS A 171 -4.79 -22.41 8.91
CA LYS A 171 -5.47 -21.33 8.21
C LYS A 171 -6.62 -20.81 9.05
N THR A 172 -6.51 -19.58 9.54
CA THR A 172 -7.62 -18.90 10.18
C THR A 172 -8.22 -17.94 9.17
N LYS A 173 -9.46 -18.19 8.75
CA LYS A 173 -10.17 -17.27 7.86
C LYS A 173 -10.13 -15.85 8.45
N PHE A 174 -9.73 -14.88 7.66
CA PHE A 174 -9.61 -13.50 8.08
C PHE A 174 -10.97 -12.94 8.50
N LYS A 175 -11.09 -12.58 9.79
CA LYS A 175 -12.32 -12.08 10.42
C LYS A 175 -12.08 -10.68 10.97
N PHE A 176 -12.02 -9.69 10.07
CA PHE A 176 -11.76 -8.29 10.42
C PHE A 176 -12.63 -7.77 11.57
N ASN A 177 -13.92 -8.14 11.59
CA ASN A 177 -14.86 -7.71 12.62
C ASN A 177 -14.58 -8.25 14.03
N LYS A 178 -13.71 -9.25 14.15
CA LYS A 178 -13.28 -9.82 15.42
C LYS A 178 -11.89 -9.33 15.85
N TYR A 179 -11.27 -8.46 15.07
CA TYR A 179 -9.91 -8.00 15.32
C TYR A 179 -9.85 -7.16 16.60
N GLU A 180 -9.00 -7.58 17.53
CA GLU A 180 -8.61 -6.82 18.70
C GLU A 180 -7.55 -5.78 18.28
N PHE A 181 -7.88 -4.48 18.30
CA PHE A 181 -6.89 -3.43 18.06
C PHE A 181 -5.59 -3.64 18.86
N SER A 182 -4.49 -3.79 18.13
CA SER A 182 -3.12 -3.88 18.65
C SER A 182 -2.23 -2.91 17.89
N ASN A 183 -1.46 -2.10 18.63
CA ASN A 183 -0.49 -1.17 18.04
C ASN A 183 0.56 -1.87 17.17
N LYS A 184 0.81 -3.17 17.38
CA LYS A 184 1.81 -3.93 16.62
C LYS A 184 1.32 -4.40 15.27
N SER A 185 0.02 -4.71 15.13
CA SER A 185 -0.52 -5.40 13.94
C SER A 185 -1.59 -4.62 13.19
N PHE A 186 -2.09 -3.49 13.71
CA PHE A 186 -3.24 -2.83 13.09
C PHE A 186 -2.98 -2.35 11.67
N ARG A 187 -1.75 -1.93 11.34
CA ARG A 187 -1.39 -1.47 9.99
C ARG A 187 -1.57 -2.58 8.96
N ASP A 188 -0.91 -3.71 9.21
CA ASP A 188 -1.00 -4.88 8.35
C ASP A 188 -2.44 -5.36 8.21
N ILE A 189 -3.20 -5.38 9.31
CA ILE A 189 -4.60 -5.79 9.30
C ILE A 189 -5.47 -4.85 8.46
N LEU A 190 -5.26 -3.53 8.52
CA LEU A 190 -5.99 -2.57 7.70
C LEU A 190 -5.59 -2.68 6.21
N ILE A 191 -4.30 -2.91 5.92
CA ILE A 191 -3.82 -3.13 4.54
C ILE A 191 -4.40 -4.43 4.00
N TYR A 192 -4.29 -5.54 4.73
CA TYR A 192 -4.88 -6.82 4.37
C TYR A 192 -6.38 -6.71 4.18
N TYR A 193 -7.10 -5.97 5.02
CA TYR A 193 -8.53 -5.73 4.81
C TYR A 193 -8.82 -4.98 3.51
N SER A 194 -7.98 -4.03 3.13
CA SER A 194 -8.09 -3.37 1.83
C SER A 194 -7.84 -4.34 0.67
N ILE A 195 -6.76 -5.14 0.73
CA ILE A 195 -6.36 -6.08 -0.33
C ILE A 195 -7.36 -7.23 -0.47
N TYR A 196 -7.82 -7.79 0.66
CA TYR A 196 -8.73 -8.94 0.71
C TYR A 196 -10.08 -8.65 0.04
N ASN A 197 -10.45 -7.38 -0.10
CA ASN A 197 -11.71 -6.97 -0.71
C ASN A 197 -11.51 -6.27 -2.06
N GLU A 198 -10.29 -6.23 -2.59
CA GLU A 198 -10.01 -5.72 -3.93
C GLU A 198 -10.21 -6.83 -4.99
N GLN A 199 -10.67 -6.44 -6.18
CA GLN A 199 -10.84 -7.36 -7.30
C GLN A 199 -9.52 -7.54 -8.08
N LEU A 200 -8.62 -8.33 -7.50
CA LEU A 200 -7.36 -8.74 -8.12
C LEU A 200 -7.55 -10.00 -8.98
N ILE A 201 -6.75 -10.15 -10.03
CA ILE A 201 -6.69 -11.37 -10.84
C ILE A 201 -6.13 -12.52 -10.01
N ARG A 202 -5.12 -12.24 -9.18
CA ARG A 202 -4.49 -13.20 -8.25
C ARG A 202 -5.20 -13.33 -6.89
N TYR A 203 -6.43 -12.83 -6.76
CA TYR A 203 -7.11 -12.69 -5.46
C TYR A 203 -7.19 -14.00 -4.65
N SER A 204 -7.43 -15.15 -5.29
CA SER A 204 -7.61 -16.43 -4.58
C SER A 204 -6.37 -16.82 -3.77
N LYS A 205 -5.18 -16.69 -4.36
CA LYS A 205 -3.90 -17.01 -3.70
C LYS A 205 -3.52 -15.95 -2.67
N ILE A 206 -3.71 -14.68 -2.99
CA ILE A 206 -3.48 -13.58 -2.07
C ILE A 206 -4.32 -13.74 -0.79
N LYS A 207 -5.61 -14.08 -0.91
CA LYS A 207 -6.48 -14.34 0.24
C LYS A 207 -5.99 -15.52 1.09
N GLU A 208 -5.57 -16.60 0.44
CA GLU A 208 -5.01 -17.76 1.11
C GLU A 208 -3.79 -17.36 1.96
N TYR A 209 -2.87 -16.56 1.42
CA TYR A 209 -1.71 -16.08 2.16
C TYR A 209 -2.08 -15.08 3.26
N ILE A 210 -3.04 -14.18 3.04
CA ILE A 210 -3.54 -13.30 4.12
C ILE A 210 -4.12 -14.13 5.28
N ASP A 211 -4.93 -15.16 4.99
CA ASP A 211 -5.51 -16.05 6.02
C ASP A 211 -4.42 -16.79 6.82
N ILE A 212 -3.29 -17.11 6.19
CA ILE A 212 -2.13 -17.68 6.87
C ILE A 212 -1.42 -16.60 7.72
N ASN A 213 -1.18 -15.40 7.18
CA ASN A 213 -0.47 -14.32 7.89
C ASN A 213 -1.22 -13.89 9.15
N VAL A 214 -2.55 -13.87 9.11
CA VAL A 214 -3.39 -13.46 10.26
C VAL A 214 -3.67 -14.60 11.24
N SER A 215 -3.21 -15.82 10.98
CA SER A 215 -3.46 -16.97 11.87
C SER A 215 -2.90 -16.79 13.29
N PHE A 216 -1.87 -15.95 13.45
CA PHE A 216 -1.24 -15.62 14.72
C PHE A 216 -1.81 -14.36 15.40
N VAL A 217 -2.84 -13.76 14.79
CA VAL A 217 -3.51 -12.56 15.32
C VAL A 217 -4.69 -12.98 16.17
N ASP A 218 -4.82 -12.36 17.34
CA ASP A 218 -5.93 -12.63 18.24
C ASP A 218 -7.24 -12.04 17.68
N PHE A 219 -8.18 -12.93 17.38
CA PHE A 219 -9.55 -12.62 17.00
C PHE A 219 -10.56 -13.10 18.05
N SER A 220 -10.11 -13.39 19.28
CA SER A 220 -10.98 -13.68 20.41
C SER A 220 -11.62 -12.36 20.85
N GLY A 221 -12.83 -12.12 20.35
CA GLY A 221 -13.48 -10.83 20.48
C GLY A 221 -13.66 -10.42 21.95
N SER A 222 -13.09 -9.28 22.33
CA SER A 222 -13.48 -8.58 23.54
C SER A 222 -14.72 -7.71 23.28
N ASN A 223 -15.67 -7.71 24.20
CA ASN A 223 -16.80 -6.78 24.21
C ASN A 223 -16.26 -5.35 24.35
N LYS A 224 -15.95 -4.69 23.23
CA LYS A 224 -15.44 -3.33 23.24
C LYS A 224 -16.58 -2.33 23.32
N SER A 225 -16.56 -1.48 24.34
CA SER A 225 -17.36 -0.25 24.34
C SER A 225 -16.96 0.55 23.09
N THR A 226 -17.86 0.66 22.11
CA THR A 226 -17.60 1.42 20.89
C THR A 226 -17.47 2.89 21.26
N LYS A 227 -16.27 3.44 21.10
CA LYS A 227 -16.00 4.87 21.26
C LYS A 227 -16.02 5.50 19.88
N THR A 228 -17.21 5.75 19.33
CA THR A 228 -17.39 6.44 18.05
C THR A 228 -17.98 7.82 18.32
N LYS A 229 -17.48 8.86 17.66
CA LYS A 229 -18.02 10.23 17.77
C LYS A 229 -19.18 10.40 16.79
N ASP A 230 -20.20 11.18 17.17
CA ASP A 230 -21.37 11.41 16.30
C ASP A 230 -20.99 12.04 14.96
N GLU A 231 -20.00 12.93 14.95
CA GLU A 231 -19.45 13.52 13.73
C GLU A 231 -18.85 12.48 12.78
N GLN A 232 -18.21 11.43 13.31
CA GLN A 232 -17.64 10.36 12.50
C GLN A 232 -18.73 9.54 11.80
N LEU A 233 -19.86 9.32 12.48
CA LEU A 233 -21.03 8.67 11.89
C LEU A 233 -21.72 9.58 10.86
N LYS A 234 -21.81 10.88 11.15
CA LYS A 234 -22.44 11.87 10.28
C LYS A 234 -21.66 12.11 8.99
N TYR A 235 -20.35 12.31 9.08
CA TYR A 235 -19.50 12.63 7.93
C TYR A 235 -18.88 11.39 7.28
N GLY A 236 -18.92 10.23 7.93
CA GLY A 236 -18.26 9.02 7.45
C GLY A 236 -16.78 9.29 7.15
N ARG A 237 -16.27 8.71 6.05
CA ARG A 237 -14.88 8.93 5.63
C ARG A 237 -14.51 10.41 5.37
N LYS A 238 -15.48 11.29 5.09
CA LYS A 238 -15.24 12.74 4.94
C LYS A 238 -14.72 13.36 6.23
N TRP A 239 -15.01 12.76 7.39
CA TRP A 239 -14.43 13.17 8.67
C TRP A 239 -12.90 13.18 8.64
N ILE A 240 -12.25 12.18 8.01
CA ILE A 240 -10.79 12.12 7.91
C ILE A 240 -10.23 13.30 7.09
N SER A 241 -10.93 13.65 6.02
CA SER A 241 -10.59 14.79 5.17
C SER A 241 -10.76 16.13 5.91
N LEU A 242 -11.81 16.28 6.71
CA LEU A 242 -12.01 17.47 7.53
C LEU A 242 -10.97 17.55 8.66
N TYR A 243 -10.74 16.44 9.35
CA TYR A 243 -9.77 16.33 10.45
C TYR A 243 -8.37 16.77 10.01
N ILE A 244 -7.89 16.28 8.85
CA ILE A 244 -6.55 16.63 8.37
C ILE A 244 -6.46 18.10 7.90
N LYS A 245 -7.54 18.65 7.35
CA LYS A 245 -7.59 20.04 6.90
C LYS A 245 -7.47 21.00 8.08
N ASP A 246 -8.16 20.69 9.18
CA ASP A 246 -8.20 21.54 10.36
C ASP A 246 -7.01 21.28 11.32
N LEU A 247 -6.12 20.34 10.96
CA LEU A 247 -4.93 20.03 11.73
C LEU A 247 -3.87 21.11 11.50
N ASP A 248 -3.23 21.54 12.59
CA ASP A 248 -2.03 22.40 12.52
C ASP A 248 -0.94 21.73 11.68
N GLU A 249 -0.34 22.49 10.76
CA GLU A 249 0.72 22.02 9.86
C GLU A 249 1.91 21.41 10.62
N SER A 250 2.23 21.93 11.80
CA SER A 250 3.29 21.40 12.67
C SER A 250 3.01 19.98 13.19
N LYS A 251 1.76 19.53 13.13
CA LYS A 251 1.34 18.18 13.55
C LYS A 251 1.26 17.20 12.38
N LEU A 252 1.34 17.69 11.13
CA LEU A 252 1.40 16.82 9.95
C LEU A 252 2.72 16.07 9.95
N ASN A 253 2.62 14.75 9.89
CA ASN A 253 3.77 13.87 9.77
C ASN A 253 3.43 12.66 8.91
N PRO A 254 4.44 11.96 8.35
CA PRO A 254 4.23 10.88 7.40
C PRO A 254 3.39 9.73 7.99
N ASP A 255 3.61 9.44 9.27
CA ASP A 255 2.93 8.34 9.97
C ASP A 255 1.43 8.59 10.12
N LEU A 256 1.06 9.78 10.60
CA LEU A 256 -0.34 10.18 10.76
C LEU A 256 -1.07 10.16 9.43
N ILE A 257 -0.48 10.75 8.38
CA ILE A 257 -1.08 10.79 7.04
C ILE A 257 -1.32 9.37 6.51
N PHE A 258 -0.32 8.50 6.64
CA PHE A 258 -0.42 7.12 6.22
C PHE A 258 -1.50 6.35 6.98
N VAL A 259 -1.50 6.44 8.32
CA VAL A 259 -2.50 5.75 9.17
C VAL A 259 -3.92 6.25 8.87
N LEU A 260 -4.12 7.55 8.66
CA LEU A 260 -5.42 8.09 8.26
C LEU A 260 -5.88 7.52 6.91
N ASP A 261 -4.99 7.34 5.91
CA ASP A 261 -5.35 6.66 4.66
C ASP A 261 -5.73 5.19 4.89
N LEU A 262 -5.02 4.47 5.77
CA LEU A 262 -5.37 3.08 6.09
C LEU A 262 -6.79 2.96 6.64
N PHE A 263 -7.15 3.83 7.60
CA PHE A 263 -8.50 3.89 8.14
C PHE A 263 -9.54 4.30 7.10
N ARG A 264 -9.24 5.30 6.26
CA ARG A 264 -10.09 5.70 5.13
C ARG A 264 -10.31 4.53 4.16
N SER A 265 -9.27 3.74 3.88
CA SER A 265 -9.36 2.57 3.00
C SER A 265 -10.27 1.51 3.60
N ALA A 266 -10.08 1.18 4.88
CA ALA A 266 -10.93 0.23 5.58
C ALA A 266 -12.40 0.67 5.60
N LEU A 267 -12.68 1.95 5.86
CA LEU A 267 -14.04 2.50 5.82
C LEU A 267 -14.68 2.35 4.45
N LYS A 268 -13.96 2.77 3.39
CA LYS A 268 -14.43 2.66 1.99
C LYS A 268 -14.84 1.23 1.66
N VAL A 269 -14.05 0.27 2.09
CA VAL A 269 -14.21 -1.15 1.73
C VAL A 269 -15.20 -1.87 2.65
N SER A 270 -15.43 -1.36 3.86
CA SER A 270 -16.41 -1.93 4.79
C SER A 270 -17.86 -1.63 4.45
N ASP A 271 -18.10 -0.61 3.62
CA ASP A 271 -19.44 -0.23 3.16
C ASP A 271 -20.45 -0.09 4.32
N GLY A 272 -20.02 0.57 5.40
CA GLY A 272 -20.83 0.82 6.60
C GLY A 272 -20.90 -0.37 7.58
N LYS A 273 -20.58 -1.60 7.14
CA LYS A 273 -20.77 -2.82 7.96
C LYS A 273 -19.92 -2.83 9.23
N TYR A 274 -18.71 -2.27 9.16
CA TYR A 274 -17.74 -2.31 10.26
C TYR A 274 -17.26 -0.91 10.70
N ASP A 275 -17.91 0.16 10.26
CA ASP A 275 -17.50 1.55 10.53
C ASP A 275 -17.28 1.82 12.02
N LYS A 276 -18.18 1.36 12.91
CA LYS A 276 -18.04 1.57 14.37
C LYS A 276 -16.76 0.93 14.93
N VAL A 277 -16.38 -0.24 14.42
CA VAL A 277 -15.14 -0.94 14.82
C VAL A 277 -13.94 -0.14 14.33
N ILE A 278 -13.96 0.27 13.06
CA ILE A 278 -12.89 1.03 12.42
C ILE A 278 -12.68 2.38 13.11
N TRP A 279 -13.77 3.10 13.44
CA TRP A 279 -13.69 4.35 14.18
C TRP A 279 -13.19 4.17 15.61
N THR A 280 -13.60 3.10 16.30
CA THR A 280 -13.08 2.79 17.63
C THR A 280 -11.57 2.54 17.59
N MET A 281 -11.08 1.85 16.55
CA MET A 281 -9.64 1.66 16.32
C MET A 281 -8.93 2.99 16.06
N LEU A 282 -9.45 3.85 15.18
CA LEU A 282 -8.87 5.17 14.91
C LEU A 282 -8.82 6.04 16.17
N ASN A 283 -9.90 6.07 16.95
CA ASN A 283 -9.97 6.83 18.19
C ASN A 283 -9.06 6.27 19.30
N ASN A 284 -8.59 5.03 19.18
CA ASN A 284 -7.54 4.51 20.07
C ASN A 284 -6.15 4.91 19.60
N TYR A 285 -5.93 5.05 18.29
CA TYR A 285 -4.67 5.55 17.73
C TYR A 285 -4.48 7.06 17.97
N LEU A 286 -5.54 7.85 17.90
CA LEU A 286 -5.49 9.32 18.07
C LEU A 286 -5.45 9.81 19.53
N LYS A 287 -5.41 8.91 20.52
CA LYS A 287 -5.28 9.27 21.95
C LYS A 287 -3.82 9.43 22.33
#